data_AF-A0A399Q6G5-F1
#
_entry.id   AF-A0A399Q6G5-F1
#
_cell.length_a   1.000
_cell.length_b   1.000
_cell.length_c   1.000
_cell.angle_alpha   90.00
_cell.angle_beta   90.00
_cell.angle_gamma   90.00
#
_symmetry.space_group_name_H-M   'P 1'
#
loop_
_entity.id
_entity.type
_entity.pdbx_description
1 polymer ?
#
loop_
_entity_poly.entity_id
_entity_poly.type
_entity_poly.pdbx_seq_one_letter_code
_entity_poly.pdbx_strand_id
1 'polypeptide(L)'
;CDQRNDVLARDLTAVTFTKADPSCTVATGHLADVYTGRSIGFTRGKTTSAAVQIDHLVPLGWAWQHGAAGWTGERREQLATDFNNLQAVDGPTNEAKSDQGPATWLPSAAVDDCLYVTRFAYVLSTYELTIDDADRAAIDHTLDGCSSPAVG
;
A
#
# COMPACT_ATOMS: atom_id res chain seq x y z
N CYS A 1 5.92 -5.06 16.83
CA CYS A 1 6.39 -6.42 16.48
C CYS A 1 7.48 -6.24 15.44
N ASP A 2 7.62 -7.09 14.40
CA ASP A 2 8.26 -6.59 13.17
C ASP A 2 7.23 -5.83 12.32
N GLN A 3 7.71 -4.96 11.42
CA GLN A 3 6.87 -4.09 10.60
C GLN A 3 5.80 -4.89 9.83
N ARG A 4 6.20 -6.03 9.26
CA ARG A 4 5.30 -6.86 8.47
C ARG A 4 4.13 -7.34 9.33
N ASN A 5 4.42 -7.86 10.51
CA ASN A 5 3.40 -8.37 11.42
C ASN A 5 2.52 -7.26 11.97
N ASP A 6 3.06 -6.07 12.23
CA ASP A 6 2.26 -4.93 12.67
C ASP A 6 1.26 -4.50 11.57
N VAL A 7 1.68 -4.48 10.30
CA VAL A 7 0.77 -4.19 9.17
C VAL A 7 -0.24 -5.31 8.95
N LEU A 8 0.18 -6.59 9.01
CA LEU A 8 -0.75 -7.71 8.92
C LEU A 8 -1.79 -7.69 10.05
N ALA A 9 -1.39 -7.38 11.29
CA ALA A 9 -2.31 -7.31 12.42
C ALA A 9 -3.32 -6.15 12.27
N ARG A 10 -2.92 -5.05 11.61
CA ARG A 10 -3.79 -3.91 11.30
C ARG A 10 -4.78 -4.21 10.17
N ASP A 11 -4.29 -4.80 9.08
CA ASP A 11 -5.03 -4.88 7.80
C ASP A 11 -5.82 -6.17 7.63
N LEU A 12 -5.43 -7.24 8.30
CA LEU A 12 -6.17 -8.49 8.25
C LEU A 12 -7.31 -8.49 9.26
N THR A 13 -8.36 -9.23 8.93
CA THR A 13 -9.43 -9.58 9.86
C THR A 13 -9.28 -11.03 10.34
N ALA A 14 -9.98 -11.41 11.41
CA ALA A 14 -9.90 -12.74 12.02
C ALA A 14 -8.45 -13.20 12.31
N VAL A 15 -7.62 -12.26 12.78
CA VAL A 15 -6.20 -12.47 13.02
C VAL A 15 -5.99 -13.48 14.16
N THR A 16 -5.12 -14.45 13.92
CA THR A 16 -4.56 -15.28 14.99
C THR A 16 -3.04 -15.11 15.03
N PHE A 17 -2.44 -15.40 16.18
CA PHE A 17 -0.99 -15.32 16.39
C PHE A 17 -0.39 -16.71 16.59
N THR A 18 0.90 -16.83 16.30
CA THR A 18 1.63 -18.08 16.54
C THR A 18 1.77 -18.34 18.04
N LYS A 19 1.83 -19.61 18.44
CA LYS A 19 2.06 -19.96 19.85
C LYS A 19 3.42 -19.51 20.38
N ALA A 20 4.42 -19.46 19.50
CA ALA A 20 5.78 -19.07 19.85
C ALA A 20 5.87 -17.57 20.19
N ASP A 21 4.99 -16.76 19.60
CA ASP A 21 4.94 -15.32 19.81
C ASP A 21 3.48 -14.81 19.67
N PRO A 22 2.69 -14.95 20.75
CA PRO A 22 1.23 -14.84 20.72
C PRO A 22 0.69 -13.41 20.66
N SER A 23 1.56 -12.40 20.75
CA SER A 23 1.18 -10.98 20.67
C SER A 23 1.69 -10.28 19.43
N CYS A 24 2.50 -10.96 18.61
CA CYS A 24 3.21 -10.30 17.53
C CYS A 24 3.20 -11.06 16.23
N THR A 25 3.63 -12.32 16.22
CA THR A 25 3.75 -13.05 14.96
C THR A 25 2.39 -13.55 14.48
N VAL A 26 1.81 -12.90 13.48
CA VAL A 26 0.52 -13.28 12.85
C VAL A 26 0.65 -14.64 12.18
N ALA A 27 -0.23 -15.57 12.55
CA ALA A 27 -0.33 -16.93 12.02
C ALA A 27 -1.37 -17.04 10.90
N THR A 28 -2.55 -16.44 11.08
CA THR A 28 -3.63 -16.47 10.07
C THR A 28 -4.41 -15.16 10.05
N GLY A 29 -5.15 -14.92 8.98
CA GLY A 29 -6.15 -13.86 8.88
C GLY A 29 -6.80 -13.83 7.50
N HIS A 30 -7.72 -12.89 7.28
CA HIS A 30 -8.36 -12.64 5.99
C HIS A 30 -8.09 -11.21 5.53
N LEU A 31 -7.49 -11.09 4.36
CA LEU A 31 -7.30 -9.81 3.68
C LEU A 31 -8.53 -9.53 2.82
N ALA A 32 -9.16 -8.36 3.02
CA ALA A 32 -9.99 -7.74 1.99
C ALA A 32 -9.06 -6.84 1.17
N ASP A 33 -8.62 -7.34 0.02
CA ASP A 33 -7.54 -6.73 -0.74
C ASP A 33 -8.04 -5.48 -1.48
N VAL A 34 -7.47 -4.33 -1.13
CA VAL A 34 -7.85 -3.02 -1.69
C VAL A 34 -7.36 -2.81 -3.13
N TYR A 35 -6.49 -3.69 -3.67
CA TYR A 35 -6.00 -3.56 -5.04
C TYR A 35 -6.85 -4.32 -6.06
N THR A 36 -7.41 -5.44 -5.65
CA THR A 36 -8.18 -6.34 -6.54
C THR A 36 -9.64 -6.55 -6.12
N GLY A 37 -10.05 -6.05 -4.94
CA GLY A 37 -11.37 -6.28 -4.36
C GLY A 37 -11.63 -7.74 -3.93
N ARG A 38 -10.61 -8.61 -4.02
CA ARG A 38 -10.72 -10.03 -3.67
C ARG A 38 -10.48 -10.24 -2.18
N SER A 39 -11.06 -11.32 -1.64
CA SER A 39 -10.67 -11.80 -0.32
C SER A 39 -9.58 -12.86 -0.42
N ILE A 40 -8.51 -12.71 0.37
CA ILE A 40 -7.36 -13.62 0.39
C ILE A 40 -7.20 -14.18 1.80
N GLY A 41 -7.22 -15.51 1.92
CA GLY A 41 -6.89 -16.20 3.16
C GLY A 41 -5.38 -16.19 3.39
N PHE A 42 -4.93 -15.55 4.47
CA PHE A 42 -3.54 -15.60 4.90
C PHE A 42 -3.32 -16.74 5.88
N THR A 43 -2.39 -17.63 5.55
CA THR A 43 -1.74 -18.53 6.51
C THR A 43 -0.23 -18.31 6.42
N ARG A 44 0.42 -18.12 7.58
CA ARG A 44 1.89 -18.03 7.64
C ARG A 44 2.49 -19.34 7.14
N GLY A 45 3.35 -19.25 6.14
CA GLY A 45 3.95 -20.41 5.49
C GLY A 45 4.14 -20.21 3.99
N LYS A 46 4.81 -21.16 3.34
CA LYS A 46 5.24 -21.06 1.94
C LYS A 46 4.11 -20.81 0.95
N THR A 47 2.90 -21.29 1.24
CA THR A 47 1.77 -21.27 0.30
C THR A 47 1.16 -19.90 0.12
N THR A 48 0.86 -19.19 1.22
CA THR A 48 0.06 -17.95 1.19
C THR A 48 0.83 -16.73 1.70
N SER A 49 2.03 -16.89 2.27
CA SER A 49 2.81 -15.71 2.69
C SER A 49 3.31 -14.87 1.52
N ALA A 50 3.54 -15.47 0.33
CA ALA A 50 3.82 -14.72 -0.88
C ALA A 50 2.56 -14.11 -1.52
N ALA A 51 1.37 -14.69 -1.24
CA ALA A 51 0.10 -14.20 -1.75
C ALA A 51 -0.37 -12.90 -1.07
N VAL A 52 0.10 -12.64 0.17
CA VAL A 52 -0.12 -11.36 0.86
C VAL A 52 1.23 -10.68 1.11
N GLN A 53 1.46 -9.56 0.44
CA GLN A 53 2.67 -8.75 0.60
C GLN A 53 2.35 -7.46 1.35
N ILE A 54 3.39 -6.80 1.85
CA ILE A 54 3.25 -5.43 2.37
C ILE A 54 3.80 -4.53 1.29
N ASP A 55 2.93 -3.73 0.67
CA ASP A 55 3.31 -2.73 -0.32
C ASP A 55 3.64 -1.39 0.34
N HIS A 56 4.50 -0.64 -0.32
CA HIS A 56 4.66 0.79 -0.16
C HIS A 56 3.76 1.50 -1.19
N LEU A 57 2.67 2.15 -0.73
CA LEU A 57 1.72 2.86 -1.61
C LEU A 57 2.47 3.79 -2.57
N VAL A 58 3.33 4.64 -2.03
CA VAL A 58 4.37 5.36 -2.77
C VAL A 58 5.60 4.45 -2.80
N PRO A 59 5.95 3.82 -3.94
CA PRO A 59 7.08 2.91 -4.02
C PRO A 59 8.38 3.63 -3.66
N LEU A 60 9.29 2.93 -2.99
CA LEU A 60 10.57 3.54 -2.59
C LEU A 60 11.45 3.89 -3.80
N GLY A 61 11.40 3.11 -4.88
CA GLY A 61 12.11 3.41 -6.13
C GLY A 61 11.52 4.63 -6.85
N TRP A 62 10.20 4.80 -6.80
CA TRP A 62 9.53 6.01 -7.26
C TRP A 62 9.95 7.21 -6.41
N ALA A 63 9.79 7.14 -5.08
CA ALA A 63 10.17 8.23 -4.17
C ALA A 63 11.62 8.68 -4.35
N TRP A 64 12.54 7.74 -4.63
CA TRP A 64 13.94 8.03 -4.92
C TRP A 64 14.12 9.01 -6.08
N GLN A 65 13.42 8.79 -7.19
CA GLN A 65 13.46 9.65 -8.38
C GLN A 65 12.76 10.99 -8.14
N HIS A 66 11.86 11.03 -7.16
CA HIS A 66 10.99 12.15 -6.81
C HIS A 66 11.44 12.92 -5.56
N GLY A 67 12.75 12.94 -5.31
CA GLY A 67 13.39 13.80 -4.30
C GLY A 67 14.05 13.04 -3.15
N ALA A 68 13.65 11.79 -2.88
CA ALA A 68 14.21 11.04 -1.75
C ALA A 68 15.69 10.67 -1.93
N ALA A 69 16.23 10.73 -3.15
CA ALA A 69 17.66 10.58 -3.40
C ALA A 69 18.52 11.62 -2.65
N GLY A 70 17.99 12.82 -2.41
CA GLY A 70 18.66 13.89 -1.67
C GLY A 70 18.52 13.79 -0.15
N TRP A 71 17.76 12.84 0.36
CA TRP A 71 17.47 12.73 1.79
C TRP A 71 18.55 11.97 2.57
N THR A 72 18.57 12.22 3.88
CA THR A 72 19.29 11.37 4.84
C THR A 72 18.75 9.94 4.82
N GLY A 73 19.56 8.99 5.31
CA GLY A 73 19.10 7.61 5.52
C GLY A 73 17.90 7.55 6.45
N GLU A 74 17.92 8.32 7.54
CA GLU A 74 16.86 8.37 8.55
C GLU A 74 15.51 8.83 7.95
N ARG A 75 15.48 9.87 7.11
CA ARG A 75 14.23 10.32 6.48
C ARG A 75 13.69 9.29 5.48
N ARG A 76 14.57 8.56 4.77
CA ARG A 76 14.14 7.44 3.90
C ARG A 76 13.60 6.27 4.72
N GLU A 77 14.18 5.98 5.87
CA GLU A 77 13.69 4.96 6.79
C GLU A 77 12.33 5.33 7.38
N GLN A 78 12.10 6.60 7.71
CA GLN A 78 10.77 7.10 8.11
C GLN A 78 9.72 6.81 7.03
N LEU A 79 9.99 7.13 5.76
CA LEU A 79 9.09 6.80 4.64
C LEU A 79 8.87 5.28 4.49
N ALA A 80 9.93 4.49 4.63
CA ALA A 80 9.89 3.04 4.46
C ALA A 80 9.12 2.32 5.58
N THR A 81 8.97 2.96 6.74
CA THR A 81 8.34 2.39 7.94
C THR A 81 7.01 3.05 8.30
N ASP A 82 6.57 4.06 7.55
CA ASP A 82 5.32 4.77 7.77
C ASP A 82 4.10 3.90 7.46
N PHE A 83 3.24 3.72 8.45
CA PHE A 83 2.01 2.95 8.30
C PHE A 83 1.02 3.60 7.32
N ASN A 84 1.10 4.90 7.08
CA ASN A 84 0.31 5.56 6.02
C ASN A 84 0.79 5.14 4.63
N ASN A 85 2.09 4.84 4.49
CA ASN A 85 2.70 4.35 3.25
C ASN A 85 2.69 2.82 3.14
N LEU A 86 2.43 2.07 4.22
CA LEU A 86 2.40 0.60 4.18
C LEU A 86 0.98 0.04 4.10
N GLN A 87 0.78 -1.03 3.32
CA GLN A 87 -0.50 -1.72 3.18
C GLN A 87 -0.33 -3.21 2.86
N ALA A 88 -1.07 -4.09 3.53
CA ALA A 88 -1.18 -5.48 3.12
C ALA A 88 -2.04 -5.60 1.85
N VAL A 89 -1.51 -6.27 0.82
CA VAL A 89 -2.14 -6.41 -0.50
C VAL A 89 -1.86 -7.76 -1.16
N ASP A 90 -2.57 -8.07 -2.24
CA ASP A 90 -2.28 -9.20 -3.13
C ASP A 90 -0.86 -9.13 -3.72
N GLY A 91 -0.08 -10.20 -3.51
CA GLY A 91 1.32 -10.27 -3.90
C GLY A 91 1.58 -10.11 -5.40
N PRO A 92 0.95 -10.93 -6.28
CA PRO A 92 1.12 -10.79 -7.73
C PRO A 92 0.75 -9.39 -8.26
N THR A 93 -0.30 -8.78 -7.71
CA THR A 93 -0.71 -7.41 -8.09
C THR A 93 0.34 -6.39 -7.66
N ASN A 94 0.91 -6.54 -6.46
CA ASN A 94 2.00 -5.70 -5.98
C ASN A 94 3.30 -5.86 -6.82
N GLU A 95 3.64 -7.10 -7.19
CA GLU A 95 4.78 -7.37 -8.08
C GLU A 95 4.59 -6.74 -9.46
N ALA A 96 3.35 -6.76 -9.99
CA ALA A 96 3.02 -6.10 -11.24
C ALA A 96 3.06 -4.57 -11.14
N LYS A 97 2.67 -4.00 -9.99
CA LYS A 97 2.79 -2.56 -9.70
C LYS A 97 4.26 -2.12 -9.67
N SER A 98 5.14 -2.86 -8.98
CA SER A 98 6.56 -2.51 -8.86
C SER A 98 6.75 -1.06 -8.40
N ASP A 99 7.63 -0.29 -9.05
CA ASP A 99 7.90 1.12 -8.74
C ASP A 99 7.05 2.11 -9.56
N GLN A 100 5.91 1.68 -10.11
CA GLN A 100 5.07 2.53 -10.94
C GLN A 100 4.26 3.55 -10.13
N GLY A 101 4.16 4.77 -10.67
CA GLY A 101 3.29 5.83 -10.17
C GLY A 101 1.87 5.77 -10.72
N PRO A 102 0.95 6.62 -10.20
CA PRO A 102 -0.47 6.66 -10.57
C PRO A 102 -0.79 6.81 -12.06
N ALA A 103 0.09 7.41 -12.87
CA ALA A 103 -0.11 7.53 -14.31
C ALA A 103 0.03 6.21 -15.06
N THR A 104 0.79 5.26 -14.49
CA THR A 104 1.05 3.97 -15.13
C THR A 104 0.26 2.85 -14.45
N TRP A 105 0.04 2.96 -13.15
CA TRP A 105 -0.65 1.94 -12.38
C TRP A 105 -1.63 2.55 -11.38
N LEU A 106 -2.87 2.06 -11.42
CA LEU A 106 -3.89 2.26 -10.41
C LEU A 106 -4.49 0.89 -10.04
N PRO A 107 -5.05 0.75 -8.82
CA PRO A 107 -5.86 -0.41 -8.47
C PRO A 107 -6.94 -0.71 -9.53
N SER A 108 -7.30 -1.99 -9.65
CA SER A 108 -8.38 -2.39 -10.59
C SER A 108 -9.77 -2.28 -9.96
N ALA A 109 -9.83 -2.21 -8.64
CA ALA A 109 -11.07 -2.05 -7.90
C ALA A 109 -11.46 -0.57 -7.86
N ALA A 110 -12.41 -0.18 -8.72
CA ALA A 110 -12.81 1.22 -8.93
C ALA A 110 -13.26 1.99 -7.67
N VAL A 111 -13.73 1.30 -6.61
CA VAL A 111 -14.11 1.96 -5.33
C VAL A 111 -12.87 2.38 -4.53
N ASP A 112 -11.71 1.78 -4.81
CA ASP A 112 -10.48 1.98 -4.05
C ASP A 112 -9.50 2.97 -4.71
N ASP A 113 -9.70 3.35 -5.97
CA ASP A 113 -8.82 4.32 -6.67
C ASP A 113 -8.80 5.69 -5.96
N CYS A 114 -9.96 6.15 -5.51
CA CYS A 114 -10.09 7.39 -4.74
C CYS A 114 -9.29 7.37 -3.44
N LEU A 115 -9.41 6.28 -2.68
CA LEU A 115 -8.67 6.12 -1.44
C LEU A 115 -7.17 5.99 -1.71
N TYR A 116 -6.81 5.26 -2.77
CA TYR A 116 -5.42 5.08 -3.19
C TYR A 116 -4.76 6.42 -3.53
N VAL A 117 -5.34 7.21 -4.45
CA VAL A 117 -4.73 8.50 -4.86
C VAL A 117 -4.76 9.52 -3.73
N THR A 118 -5.77 9.50 -2.86
CA THR A 118 -5.82 10.37 -1.68
C THR A 118 -4.68 10.05 -0.71
N ARG A 119 -4.44 8.78 -0.43
CA ARG A 119 -3.32 8.34 0.44
C ARG A 119 -1.97 8.60 -0.21
N PHE A 120 -1.85 8.37 -1.52
CA PHE A 120 -0.64 8.67 -2.28
C PHE A 120 -0.29 10.16 -2.16
N ALA A 121 -1.25 11.05 -2.42
CA ALA A 121 -1.10 12.50 -2.28
C ALA A 121 -0.76 12.91 -0.83
N TYR A 122 -1.38 12.28 0.17
CA TYR A 122 -1.06 12.51 1.58
C TYR A 122 0.41 12.17 1.91
N VAL A 123 0.92 11.03 1.44
CA VAL A 123 2.32 10.63 1.65
C VAL A 123 3.26 11.61 0.93
N LEU A 124 2.97 11.98 -0.32
CA LEU A 124 3.74 12.99 -1.05
C LEU A 124 3.82 14.31 -0.28
N SER A 125 2.69 14.80 0.24
CA SER A 125 2.64 16.03 1.02
C SER A 125 3.38 15.90 2.35
N THR A 126 3.27 14.77 3.04
CA THR A 126 3.90 14.53 4.35
C THR A 126 5.43 14.52 4.23
N TYR A 127 5.94 13.92 3.16
CA TYR A 127 7.38 13.79 2.93
C TYR A 127 7.96 14.83 1.98
N GLU A 128 7.15 15.78 1.50
CA GLU A 128 7.56 16.83 0.56
C GLU A 128 8.21 16.27 -0.71
N LEU A 129 7.69 15.14 -1.22
CA LEU A 129 8.12 14.55 -2.48
C LEU A 129 7.62 15.39 -3.66
N THR A 130 8.41 15.43 -4.73
CA THR A 130 7.95 16.02 -6.00
C THR A 130 7.11 15.01 -6.77
N ILE A 131 6.38 15.47 -7.78
CA ILE A 131 5.58 14.62 -8.66
C ILE A 131 5.69 15.18 -10.07
N ASP A 132 5.73 14.31 -11.07
CA ASP A 132 5.71 14.73 -12.47
C ASP A 132 4.30 15.07 -12.94
N ASP A 133 4.21 15.68 -14.12
CA ASP A 133 2.94 16.16 -14.65
C ASP A 133 1.97 15.00 -14.99
N ALA A 134 2.49 13.83 -15.35
CA ALA A 134 1.65 12.69 -15.70
C ALA A 134 1.00 12.07 -14.46
N ASP A 135 1.78 11.80 -13.42
CA ASP A 135 1.28 11.26 -12.15
C ASP A 135 0.35 12.26 -11.48
N ARG A 136 0.66 13.57 -11.55
CA ARG A 136 -0.24 14.63 -11.06
C ARG A 136 -1.58 14.60 -11.79
N ALA A 137 -1.56 14.57 -13.11
CA ALA A 137 -2.78 14.55 -13.92
C ALA A 137 -3.64 13.30 -13.63
N ALA A 138 -3.00 12.14 -13.40
CA ALA A 138 -3.71 10.92 -13.04
C ALA A 138 -4.38 11.01 -11.67
N ILE A 139 -3.69 11.56 -10.66
CA ILE A 139 -4.27 11.81 -9.34
C ILE A 139 -5.45 12.77 -9.45
N ASP A 140 -5.27 13.92 -10.11
CA ASP A 140 -6.30 14.95 -10.23
C ASP A 140 -7.54 14.41 -10.97
N HIS A 141 -7.33 13.70 -12.09
CA HIS A 141 -8.42 13.07 -12.84
C HIS A 141 -9.21 12.06 -12.00
N THR A 142 -8.51 11.25 -11.20
CA THR A 142 -9.15 10.27 -10.33
C THR A 142 -9.97 10.98 -9.25
N LEU A 143 -9.41 12.01 -8.61
CA LEU A 143 -10.08 12.80 -7.56
C LEU A 143 -11.33 13.55 -8.07
N ASP A 144 -11.33 14.02 -9.31
CA ASP A 144 -12.51 14.62 -9.94
C ASP A 144 -13.67 13.60 -10.02
N GLY A 145 -13.36 12.33 -10.30
CA GLY A 145 -14.33 11.24 -10.32
C GLY A 145 -14.87 10.88 -8.92
N CYS A 146 -14.05 11.02 -7.88
CA CYS A 146 -14.41 10.69 -6.49
C CYS A 146 -15.51 11.58 -5.90
N SER A 147 -15.71 12.75 -6.48
CA SER A 147 -16.67 13.76 -6.02
C SER A 147 -18.08 13.56 -6.60
N SER A 148 -18.28 12.57 -7.47
CA SER A 148 -19.59 12.28 -8.07
C SER A 148 -20.38 11.30 -7.20
N PRO A 149 -21.59 11.66 -6.72
CA PRO A 149 -22.48 10.66 -6.14
C PRO A 149 -22.78 9.64 -7.23
N ALA A 150 -22.65 8.35 -6.90
CA ALA A 150 -23.19 7.28 -7.72
C ALA A 150 -24.64 7.63 -8.05
N VAL A 151 -24.93 7.89 -9.33
CA VAL A 151 -26.31 8.03 -9.79
C VAL A 151 -26.94 6.66 -9.59
N GLY A 152 -27.86 6.59 -8.62
CA GLY A 152 -28.61 5.39 -8.27
C GLY A 152 -29.58 4.94 -9.36
#